data_AF-A0A7W6EEE5-F1
#
_entry.id   AF-A0A7W6EEE5-F1
#
_cell.length_a   1.000
_cell.length_b   1.000
_cell.length_c   1.000
_cell.angle_alpha   90.00
_cell.angle_beta   90.00
_cell.angle_gamma   90.00
#
_symmetry.space_group_name_H-M   'P 1'
#
loop_
_entity.id
_entity.type
_entity.pdbx_description
1 polymer ?
#
loop_
_entity_poly.entity_id
_entity_poly.type
_entity_poly.pdbx_seq_one_letter_code
_entity_poly.pdbx_strand_id
1 'polypeptide(L)'
;MTQSDNSPTVPVNAPQTGDRKTRIARILEQDLQPEILRIEDESHRHAGHGGWREGGETHYDIVVVASAFTGKSRIDRQRHINALLAEEFNTGLHALALTTLTPAEAAERGIA
;
A
#
# COMPACT_ATOMS: atom_id res chain seq x y z
N MET A 1 -33.46 19.08 -19.47
CA MET A 1 -34.13 18.27 -18.41
C MET A 1 -33.29 17.03 -18.19
N THR A 2 -32.95 16.76 -16.91
CA THR A 2 -32.41 15.51 -16.31
C THR A 2 -31.06 14.99 -16.85
N GLN A 3 -29.94 15.26 -16.16
CA GLN A 3 -29.36 14.57 -14.98
C GLN A 3 -28.33 13.50 -15.41
N SER A 4 -27.04 13.76 -15.16
CA SER A 4 -26.24 13.10 -14.10
C SER A 4 -25.87 11.66 -14.42
N ASP A 5 -24.64 11.46 -14.93
CA ASP A 5 -23.85 10.28 -14.58
C ASP A 5 -22.38 10.70 -14.50
N ASN A 6 -22.00 11.17 -13.31
CA ASN A 6 -20.61 11.49 -12.97
C ASN A 6 -20.05 10.25 -12.28
N SER A 7 -19.76 9.21 -13.06
CA SER A 7 -19.06 8.02 -12.57
C SER A 7 -17.58 8.39 -12.35
N PRO A 8 -17.04 8.34 -11.11
CA PRO A 8 -15.64 8.65 -10.88
C PRO A 8 -14.75 7.55 -11.48
N THR A 9 -13.82 8.03 -12.29
CA THR A 9 -12.73 7.35 -12.97
C THR A 9 -11.97 6.40 -12.05
N VAL A 10 -12.12 5.10 -12.25
CA VAL A 10 -11.08 4.13 -11.94
C VAL A 10 -10.30 3.86 -13.23
N PRO A 11 -9.04 4.29 -13.38
CA PRO A 11 -8.22 3.79 -14.47
C PRO A 11 -7.86 2.33 -14.18
N VAL A 12 -8.74 1.43 -14.62
CA VAL A 12 -8.53 -0.02 -14.69
C VAL A 12 -7.59 -0.33 -15.85
N ASN A 13 -6.31 -0.01 -15.73
CA ASN A 13 -5.32 -0.60 -16.62
C ASN A 13 -5.06 -2.05 -16.18
N ALA A 14 -5.51 -2.95 -17.05
CA ALA A 14 -5.55 -4.41 -16.97
C ALA A 14 -4.17 -5.09 -16.74
N PRO A 15 -4.15 -6.41 -16.45
CA PRO A 15 -3.22 -7.06 -15.53
C PRO A 15 -1.90 -7.44 -16.18
N GLN A 16 -0.80 -7.13 -15.50
CA GLN A 16 0.48 -7.80 -15.71
C GLN A 16 0.60 -8.90 -14.65
N THR A 17 0.91 -10.12 -15.11
CA THR A 17 1.09 -11.31 -14.30
C THR A 17 2.14 -11.10 -13.19
N GLY A 18 1.71 -10.94 -11.94
CA GLY A 18 2.53 -11.29 -10.77
C GLY A 18 3.49 -10.25 -10.20
N ASP A 19 3.25 -8.94 -10.37
CA ASP A 19 4.09 -7.94 -9.69
C ASP A 19 3.89 -7.96 -8.17
N ARG A 20 4.97 -7.79 -7.38
CA ARG A 20 4.93 -7.83 -5.91
C ARG A 20 3.90 -6.85 -5.33
N LYS A 21 3.75 -5.69 -5.95
CA LYS A 21 2.70 -4.70 -5.63
C LYS A 21 1.30 -5.30 -5.63
N THR A 22 0.96 -6.11 -6.64
CA THR A 22 -0.38 -6.71 -6.77
C THR A 22 -0.63 -7.75 -5.67
N ARG A 23 0.40 -8.53 -5.29
CA ARG A 23 0.31 -9.47 -4.16
C ARG A 23 0.09 -8.73 -2.84
N ILE A 24 0.89 -7.69 -2.60
CA ILE A 24 0.74 -6.81 -1.43
C ILE A 24 -0.67 -6.21 -1.38
N ALA A 25 -1.14 -5.65 -2.50
CA ALA A 25 -2.45 -5.02 -2.57
C ALA A 25 -3.56 -6.00 -2.17
N ARG A 26 -3.54 -7.19 -2.75
CA ARG A 26 -4.53 -8.23 -2.47
C ARG A 26 -4.54 -8.67 -1.00
N ILE A 27 -3.37 -8.88 -0.40
CA ILE A 27 -3.25 -9.27 1.02
C ILE A 27 -3.86 -8.19 1.91
N LEU A 28 -3.53 -6.92 1.66
CA LEU A 28 -4.03 -5.80 2.44
C LEU A 28 -5.53 -5.57 2.25
N GLU A 29 -6.03 -5.70 1.01
CA GLU A 29 -7.47 -5.59 0.72
C GLU A 29 -8.29 -6.66 1.42
N GLN A 30 -7.79 -7.90 1.42
CA GLN A 30 -8.50 -9.04 2.03
C GLN A 30 -8.55 -8.96 3.56
N ASP A 31 -7.46 -8.55 4.21
CA ASP A 31 -7.36 -8.56 5.66
C ASP A 31 -7.86 -7.26 6.32
N LEU A 32 -7.62 -6.11 5.67
CA LEU A 32 -7.86 -4.80 6.27
C LEU A 32 -9.07 -4.06 5.70
N GLN A 33 -9.57 -4.46 4.53
CA GLN A 33 -10.65 -3.78 3.81
C GLN A 33 -10.47 -2.25 3.81
N PRO A 34 -9.33 -1.74 3.32
CA PRO A 34 -9.01 -0.33 3.38
C PRO A 34 -9.94 0.48 2.49
N GLU A 35 -10.30 1.66 2.97
CA GLU A 35 -11.03 2.66 2.19
C GLU A 35 -10.12 3.33 1.15
N ILE A 36 -8.83 3.52 1.51
CA ILE A 36 -7.81 4.03 0.59
C ILE A 36 -6.58 3.13 0.68
N LEU A 37 -6.14 2.63 -0.46
CA LEU A 37 -4.89 1.89 -0.60
C LEU A 37 -4.05 2.50 -1.71
N ARG A 38 -2.86 2.99 -1.36
CA ARG A 38 -1.85 3.44 -2.33
C ARG A 38 -0.57 2.66 -2.09
N ILE A 39 0.00 2.13 -3.17
CA ILE A 39 1.26 1.40 -3.15
C ILE A 39 2.13 1.97 -4.27
N GLU A 40 3.26 2.56 -3.90
CA GLU A 40 4.25 3.14 -4.81
C GLU A 40 5.60 2.41 -4.66
N ASP A 41 6.25 2.12 -5.79
CA ASP A 41 7.57 1.50 -5.80
C ASP A 41 8.64 2.59 -5.81
N GLU A 42 9.37 2.72 -4.70
CA GLU A 42 10.43 3.71 -4.52
C GLU A 42 11.84 3.11 -4.70
N SER A 43 11.94 1.84 -5.14
CA SER A 43 13.22 1.16 -5.37
C SER A 43 14.13 1.89 -6.36
N HIS A 44 13.56 2.66 -7.29
CA HIS A 44 14.28 3.46 -8.28
C HIS A 44 15.07 4.63 -7.66
N ARG A 45 14.67 5.16 -6.50
CA ARG A 45 15.39 6.27 -5.83
C ARG A 45 16.70 5.83 -5.18
N HIS A 46 16.94 4.53 -5.10
CA HIS A 46 18.19 3.94 -4.62
C HIS A 46 19.02 3.27 -5.71
N ALA A 47 18.66 3.47 -6.98
CA ALA A 47 19.49 3.06 -8.11
C ALA A 47 20.89 3.70 -8.00
N GLY A 48 21.92 2.89 -7.76
CA GLY A 48 23.32 3.32 -7.72
C GLY A 48 24.00 3.44 -6.35
N HIS A 49 23.34 3.11 -5.22
CA HIS A 49 24.00 2.98 -3.92
C HIS A 49 24.15 1.51 -3.48
N GLY A 50 25.14 1.23 -2.62
CA GLY A 50 25.77 -0.09 -2.35
C GLY A 50 24.92 -1.25 -1.78
N GLY A 51 23.60 -1.24 -2.00
CA GLY A 51 22.70 -2.38 -1.78
C GLY A 51 21.73 -2.61 -2.94
N TRP A 52 21.88 -1.89 -4.07
CA TRP A 52 21.06 -2.06 -5.25
C TRP A 52 21.28 -3.44 -5.89
N ARG A 53 20.22 -4.23 -6.01
CA ARG A 53 20.16 -5.46 -6.80
C ARG A 53 19.49 -5.15 -8.14
N GLU A 54 20.03 -5.70 -9.22
CA GLU A 54 19.40 -5.67 -10.54
C GLU A 54 18.01 -6.31 -10.44
N GLY A 55 16.94 -5.51 -10.59
CA GLY A 55 15.56 -6.00 -10.54
C GLY A 55 14.49 -4.97 -10.11
N GLY A 56 14.85 -3.94 -9.34
CA GLY A 56 13.83 -3.09 -8.68
C GLY A 56 13.12 -3.85 -7.54
N GLU A 57 12.06 -3.31 -6.95
CA GLU A 57 11.22 -3.98 -5.92
C GLU A 57 11.82 -4.17 -4.51
N THR A 58 12.81 -3.35 -4.13
CA THR A 58 13.43 -3.40 -2.79
C THR A 58 12.76 -2.51 -1.75
N HIS A 59 12.10 -1.43 -2.20
CA HIS A 59 11.46 -0.42 -1.36
C HIS A 59 10.08 -0.06 -1.90
N TYR A 60 9.05 -0.15 -1.04
CA TYR A 60 7.70 0.30 -1.35
C TYR A 60 7.22 1.31 -0.32
N ASP A 61 6.55 2.36 -0.77
CA ASP A 61 5.73 3.22 0.08
C ASP A 61 4.28 2.75 -0.03
N ILE A 62 3.67 2.48 1.13
CA ILE A 62 2.31 1.99 1.22
C ILE A 62 1.53 2.88 2.17
N VAL A 63 0.48 3.51 1.64
CA VAL A 63 -0.52 4.26 2.40
C VAL A 63 -1.78 3.42 2.49
N VAL A 64 -2.18 3.10 3.71
CA VAL A 64 -3.39 2.34 4.01
C VAL A 64 -4.27 3.17 4.93
N VAL A 65 -5.48 3.47 4.47
CA VAL A 65 -6.53 4.08 5.28
C VAL A 65 -7.59 3.03 5.54
N ALA A 66 -7.73 2.60 6.79
CA ALA A 66 -8.68 1.55 7.16
C ALA A 66 -9.27 1.79 8.55
N SER A 67 -10.58 1.53 8.71
CA SER A 67 -11.25 1.57 10.01
C SER A 67 -10.73 0.49 10.97
N ALA A 68 -10.14 -0.59 10.43
CA ALA A 68 -9.47 -1.67 11.17
C ALA A 68 -8.29 -1.22 12.05
N PHE A 69 -7.81 0.00 11.86
CA PHE A 69 -6.75 0.62 12.65
C PHE A 69 -7.25 1.42 13.85
N THR A 70 -8.56 1.64 13.96
CA THR A 70 -9.18 2.35 15.08
C THR A 70 -8.88 1.62 16.39
N GLY A 71 -8.35 2.34 17.38
CA GLY A 71 -7.99 1.77 18.68
C GLY A 71 -6.68 0.97 18.70
N LYS A 72 -6.00 0.76 17.56
CA LYS A 72 -4.67 0.14 17.50
C LYS A 72 -3.57 1.19 17.53
N SER A 73 -2.48 0.91 18.26
CA SER A 73 -1.29 1.77 18.24
C SER A 73 -0.60 1.75 16.88
N ARG A 74 0.16 2.78 16.54
CA ARG A 74 0.95 2.83 15.30
C ARG A 74 1.84 1.60 15.13
N ILE A 75 2.48 1.17 16.22
CA ILE A 75 3.38 -0.01 16.21
C ILE A 75 2.57 -1.28 15.94
N ASP A 76 1.41 -1.46 16.55
CA ASP A 76 0.58 -2.65 16.32
C ASP A 76 0.08 -2.71 14.88
N ARG A 77 -0.32 -1.57 14.30
CA ARG A 77 -0.70 -1.48 12.88
C ARG A 77 0.45 -1.91 11.98
N GLN A 78 1.66 -1.40 12.22
CA GLN A 78 2.84 -1.74 11.45
C GLN A 78 3.25 -3.21 11.64
N ARG A 79 3.21 -3.74 12.86
CA ARG A 79 3.48 -5.16 13.14
C ARG A 79 2.49 -6.07 12.43
N HIS A 80 1.22 -5.70 12.42
CA HIS A 80 0.17 -6.44 11.73
C HIS A 80 0.43 -6.51 10.23
N ILE A 81 0.70 -5.37 9.58
CA ILE A 81 1.03 -5.35 8.15
C ILE A 81 2.35 -6.08 7.85
N ASN A 82 3.38 -5.89 8.66
CA ASN A 82 4.65 -6.60 8.48
C ASN A 82 4.48 -8.12 8.62
N ALA A 83 3.57 -8.59 9.49
CA ALA A 83 3.25 -10.00 9.60
C ALA A 83 2.53 -10.52 8.35
N LEU A 84 1.58 -9.75 7.80
CA LEU A 84 0.91 -10.08 6.53
C LEU A 84 1.88 -10.14 5.35
N LEU A 85 2.89 -9.25 5.33
CA LEU A 85 3.88 -9.15 4.26
C LEU A 85 5.18 -9.92 4.56
N ALA A 86 5.22 -10.72 5.63
CA ALA A 86 6.42 -11.44 6.04
C ALA A 86 6.94 -12.39 4.93
N GLU A 87 6.03 -12.96 4.15
CA GLU A 87 6.38 -13.79 2.99
C GLU A 87 7.09 -12.96 1.89
N GLU A 88 6.65 -11.72 1.65
CA GLU A 88 7.32 -10.84 0.69
C GLU A 88 8.73 -10.44 1.14
N PHE A 89 8.95 -10.23 2.44
CA PHE A 89 10.31 -10.05 3.01
C PHE A 89 11.21 -11.25 2.75
N ASN A 90 10.70 -12.48 2.88
CA ASN A 90 11.47 -13.68 2.59
C ASN A 90 11.82 -13.80 1.09
N THR A 91 11.00 -13.25 0.21
CA THR A 91 11.23 -13.27 -1.24
C THR A 91 12.11 -12.11 -1.74
N GLY A 92 12.68 -11.30 -0.84
CA GLY A 92 13.71 -10.30 -1.18
C GLY A 92 13.28 -8.84 -1.05
N LEU A 93 12.14 -8.54 -0.41
CA LEU A 93 11.79 -7.19 -0.01
C LEU A 93 12.72 -6.72 1.13
N HIS A 94 13.35 -5.54 0.99
CA HIS A 94 14.31 -5.05 1.98
C HIS A 94 13.69 -4.14 3.03
N ALA A 95 12.88 -3.17 2.61
CA ALA A 95 12.18 -2.26 3.50
C ALA A 95 10.89 -1.78 2.85
N LEU A 96 9.95 -1.35 3.68
CA LEU A 96 8.74 -0.70 3.19
C LEU A 96 8.31 0.40 4.16
N ALA A 97 7.87 1.52 3.61
CA ALA A 97 7.32 2.64 4.36
C ALA A 97 5.82 2.41 4.54
N LEU A 98 5.36 2.37 5.78
CA LEU A 98 3.95 2.16 6.12
C LEU A 98 3.34 3.42 6.72
N THR A 99 2.41 4.00 5.97
CA THR A 99 1.52 5.05 6.46
C THR A 99 0.16 4.44 6.74
N THR A 100 -0.11 4.14 8.02
CA THR A 100 -1.36 3.51 8.47
C THR A 100 -2.24 4.51 9.20
N LEU A 101 -3.32 4.94 8.53
CA LEU A 101 -4.22 5.97 9.04
C LEU A 101 -5.63 5.40 9.19
N THR A 102 -6.36 5.88 10.17
CA THR A 102 -7.81 5.71 10.22
C THR A 102 -8.50 6.68 9.26
N PRO A 103 -9.74 6.42 8.82
CA PRO A 103 -10.51 7.37 8.02
C PRO A 103 -10.60 8.76 8.68
N ALA A 104 -10.72 8.80 10.01
CA ALA A 104 -10.70 10.05 10.77
C ALA A 104 -9.34 10.79 10.63
N GLU A 105 -8.22 10.09 10.84
CA GLU A 105 -6.88 10.67 10.69
C GLU A 105 -6.58 11.09 9.23
N ALA A 106 -7.10 10.35 8.24
CA ALA A 106 -6.96 10.69 6.83
C ALA A 106 -7.75 11.95 6.48
N ALA A 107 -8.97 12.10 7.02
CA ALA A 107 -9.78 13.30 6.87
C ALA A 107 -9.11 14.52 7.51
N GLU A 108 -8.52 14.37 8.71
CA GLU A 108 -7.76 15.44 9.37
C GLU A 108 -6.53 15.89 8.58
N ARG A 109 -5.91 14.97 7.83
CA ARG A 109 -4.73 15.24 7.00
C ARG A 109 -5.06 15.67 5.57
N GLY A 110 -6.33 15.70 5.18
CA GLY A 110 -6.76 15.99 3.81
C GLY A 110 -6.33 14.92 2.79
N ILE A 111 -6.18 13.68 3.24
CA ILE A 111 -5.85 12.52 2.40
C ILE A 111 -7.13 11.80 1.91
N ALA A 112 -8.27 12.10 2.53
CA ALA A 112 -9.61 11.61 2.19
C ALA A 112 -10.25 12.39 1.04
#